data_AF-Q9FHV8-F1
#
_entry.id   AF-Q9FHV8-F1
#
_cell.length_a   1.000
_cell.length_b   1.000
_cell.length_c   1.000
_cell.angle_alpha   90.00
_cell.angle_beta   90.00
_cell.angle_gamma   90.00
#
_symmetry.space_group_name_H-M   'P 1'
#
loop_
_entity.id
_entity.type
_entity.pdbx_description
1 polymer ?
#
loop_
_entity_poly.entity_id
_entity_poly.type
_entity_poly.pdbx_seq_one_letter_code
_entity_poly.pdbx_strand_id
1 'polypeptide(L)'
;MGVIESVSPIGKIPLVVREWESDFASRYLTFTIKDTLHQYMKCVAVGSSCEEFERKWYKKISDPNFKMEPVMIILHFWKILEFQGNPCLINVYGCSKVHIDPNFRGINKNNYLLNFTGSDDEDDDIFMESVESNF
;
A
#
# COMPACT_ATOMS: atom_id res chain seq x y z
N MET A 1 -1.99 -7.21 6.86
CA MET A 1 -1.55 -7.97 5.66
C MET A 1 -2.49 -7.58 4.54
N GLY A 2 -2.06 -7.59 3.28
CA GLY A 2 -2.96 -7.22 2.20
C GLY A 2 -2.28 -7.29 0.84
N VAL A 3 -2.96 -6.78 -0.16
CA VAL A 3 -2.47 -6.63 -1.53
C VAL A 3 -2.14 -5.17 -1.79
N ILE A 4 -1.01 -4.90 -2.43
CA ILE A 4 -0.62 -3.54 -2.85
C ILE A 4 -1.46 -3.16 -4.06
N GLU A 5 -2.26 -2.10 -3.92
CA GLU A 5 -3.12 -1.57 -4.99
C GLU A 5 -2.40 -0.47 -5.76
N SER A 6 -1.81 0.48 -5.04
CA SER A 6 -1.13 1.62 -5.62
C SER A 6 0.07 2.04 -4.79
N VAL A 7 1.10 2.50 -5.48
CA VAL A 7 2.34 3.01 -4.89
C VAL A 7 2.60 4.40 -5.50
N SER A 8 2.67 5.41 -4.65
CA SER A 8 3.01 6.78 -5.06
C SER A 8 4.53 6.92 -5.22
N PRO A 9 5.01 7.84 -6.06
CA PRO A 9 6.44 8.17 -6.09
C PRO A 9 6.91 8.72 -4.74
N ILE A 10 8.23 8.68 -4.52
CA ILE A 10 8.83 9.23 -3.30
C ILE A 10 8.56 10.74 -3.23
N GLY A 11 7.94 11.16 -2.14
CA GLY A 11 7.83 12.55 -1.72
C GLY A 11 8.92 12.93 -0.73
N LYS A 12 9.12 14.23 -0.55
CA LYS A 12 10.06 14.79 0.44
C LYS A 12 9.34 15.82 1.30
N ILE A 13 9.39 15.64 2.62
CA ILE A 13 8.91 16.64 3.56
C ILE A 13 9.96 17.76 3.62
N PRO A 14 9.57 19.03 3.53
CA PRO A 14 10.51 20.13 3.70
C PRO A 14 11.07 20.09 5.14
N LEU A 15 12.32 19.65 5.25
CA LEU A 15 13.06 19.55 6.52
C LEU A 15 14.30 20.43 6.41
N VAL A 16 14.53 21.28 7.41
CA VAL A 16 15.80 22.01 7.56
C VAL A 16 16.79 21.06 8.22
N VAL A 17 17.65 20.47 7.40
CA VAL A 17 18.64 19.47 7.82
C VAL A 17 19.82 20.17 8.48
N ARG A 18 20.32 19.67 9.62
CA ARG A 18 21.56 20.17 10.23
C ARG A 18 22.78 19.68 9.44
N GLU A 19 23.93 20.35 9.56
CA GLU A 19 25.15 20.07 8.74
C GLU A 19 25.66 18.61 8.76
N TRP A 20 25.23 17.80 9.74
CA TRP A 20 25.63 16.39 9.90
C TRP A 20 24.48 15.38 9.73
N GLU A 21 23.29 15.85 9.39
CA GLU A 21 22.13 14.98 9.16
C GLU A 21 21.98 14.71 7.67
N SER A 22 21.62 13.46 7.31
CA SER A 22 21.28 13.14 5.94
C SER A 22 19.79 13.42 5.67
N ASP A 23 19.49 13.84 4.45
CA ASP A 23 18.11 14.14 4.03
C ASP A 23 17.21 12.89 3.94
N PHE A 24 17.77 11.69 4.13
CA PHE A 24 17.05 10.42 4.11
C PHE A 24 15.84 10.41 5.04
N ALA A 25 15.93 11.02 6.23
CA ALA A 25 14.82 11.07 7.18
C ALA A 25 13.59 11.86 6.67
N SER A 26 13.78 12.72 5.66
CA SER A 26 12.71 13.55 5.10
C SER A 26 11.94 12.90 3.95
N ARG A 27 12.44 11.76 3.43
CA ARG A 27 11.79 11.04 2.33
C ARG A 27 10.61 10.23 2.85
N TYR A 28 9.53 10.21 2.09
CA TYR A 28 8.38 9.37 2.38
C TYR A 28 7.77 8.82 1.09
N LEU A 29 7.05 7.71 1.21
CA LEU A 29 6.32 7.09 0.13
C LEU A 29 4.97 6.65 0.66
N THR A 30 3.92 7.01 -0.07
CA THR A 30 2.55 6.62 0.25
C THR A 30 2.11 5.47 -0.64
N PHE A 31 1.46 4.48 -0.06
CA PHE A 31 0.94 3.33 -0.80
C PHE A 31 -0.38 2.87 -0.18
N THR A 32 -1.21 2.24 -0.99
CA THR A 32 -2.51 1.75 -0.55
C THR A 32 -2.51 0.23 -0.55
N ILE A 33 -2.99 -0.34 0.55
CA ILE A 33 -3.19 -1.78 0.69
C ILE A 33 -4.69 -2.06 0.68
N LYS A 34 -5.10 -3.11 -0.02
CA LYS A 34 -6.42 -3.73 0.10
C LYS A 34 -6.33 -4.95 1.01
N ASP A 35 -7.17 -5.02 2.04
CA ASP A 35 -7.27 -6.19 2.91
C ASP A 35 -8.33 -7.18 2.41
N THR A 36 -8.43 -8.38 2.99
CA THR A 36 -9.39 -9.43 2.59
C THR A 36 -10.85 -9.02 2.73
N LEU A 37 -11.12 -8.02 3.56
CA LEU A 37 -12.45 -7.41 3.71
C LEU A 37 -12.73 -6.34 2.65
N HIS A 38 -11.93 -6.26 1.58
CA HIS A 38 -12.03 -5.27 0.51
C HIS A 38 -11.91 -3.81 0.99
N GLN A 39 -11.37 -3.61 2.18
CA GLN A 39 -11.13 -2.28 2.75
C GLN A 39 -9.75 -1.77 2.33
N TYR A 40 -9.72 -0.50 1.94
CA TYR A 40 -8.50 0.20 1.56
C TYR A 40 -7.88 0.88 2.78
N MET A 41 -6.59 0.63 2.98
CA MET A 41 -5.79 1.27 4.03
C MET A 41 -4.64 2.05 3.39
N LYS A 42 -4.60 3.36 3.65
CA LYS A 42 -3.47 4.21 3.29
C LYS A 42 -2.30 3.92 4.23
N CYS A 43 -1.12 3.75 3.66
CA CYS A 43 0.12 3.47 4.37
C CYS A 43 1.19 4.48 3.95
N VAL A 44 2.07 4.83 4.88
CA VAL A 44 3.16 5.79 4.68
C VAL A 44 4.46 5.20 5.21
N ALA A 45 5.41 4.98 4.31
CA ALA A 45 6.78 4.63 4.66
C ALA A 45 7.61 5.91 4.71
N VAL A 46 8.36 6.14 5.79
CA VAL A 46 9.19 7.33 6.03
C VAL A 46 10.63 6.90 6.30
N GLY A 47 11.59 7.69 5.87
CA GLY A 47 13.01 7.49 6.16
C GLY A 47 13.58 6.24 5.50
N SER A 48 14.40 5.50 6.24
CA SER A 48 15.03 4.27 5.75
C SER A 48 14.03 3.17 5.32
N SER A 49 12.84 3.12 5.93
CA SER A 49 11.79 2.19 5.51
C SER A 49 11.21 2.54 4.14
N CYS A 50 11.24 3.80 3.74
CA CYS A 50 10.83 4.24 2.40
C CYS A 50 11.74 3.61 1.34
N GLU A 51 13.06 3.71 1.52
CA GLU A 51 14.04 3.14 0.60
C GLU A 51 14.02 1.61 0.58
N GLU A 52 13.82 1.00 1.74
CA GLU A 52 13.68 -0.45 1.83
C GLU A 52 12.44 -0.94 1.06
N PHE A 53 11.31 -0.24 1.21
CA PHE A 53 10.09 -0.51 0.47
C PHE A 53 10.35 -0.35 -1.03
N GLU A 54 10.87 0.80 -1.45
CA GLU A 54 11.11 1.14 -2.85
C GLU A 54 11.99 0.08 -3.53
N ARG A 55 13.12 -0.28 -2.91
CA ARG A 55 14.03 -1.31 -3.43
C ARG A 55 13.35 -2.66 -3.60
N LYS A 56 12.52 -3.08 -2.63
CA LYS A 56 11.79 -4.35 -2.70
C LYS A 56 10.69 -4.30 -3.75
N TRP A 57 10.01 -3.17 -3.87
CA TRP A 57 8.95 -2.95 -4.85
C TRP A 57 9.50 -2.99 -6.27
N TYR A 58 10.52 -2.18 -6.58
CA TYR A 58 11.19 -2.20 -7.88
C TYR A 58 11.73 -3.57 -8.24
N LYS A 59 12.36 -4.27 -7.30
CA LYS A 59 12.83 -5.64 -7.55
C LYS A 59 11.70 -6.58 -7.99
N LYS A 60 10.48 -6.39 -7.45
CA LYS A 60 9.31 -7.21 -7.80
C LYS A 60 8.71 -6.81 -9.15
N ILE A 61 8.52 -5.51 -9.41
CA ILE A 61 7.90 -5.04 -10.65
C ILE A 61 8.83 -5.10 -11.85
N SER A 62 10.14 -5.10 -11.65
CA SER A 62 11.15 -5.27 -12.70
C SER A 62 11.46 -6.73 -13.01
N ASP A 63 10.78 -7.69 -12.36
CA ASP A 63 10.91 -9.11 -12.73
C ASP A 63 10.28 -9.34 -14.11
N PRO A 64 11.01 -9.88 -15.10
CA PRO A 64 10.49 -10.10 -16.45
C PRO A 64 9.30 -11.07 -16.49
N ASN A 65 9.10 -11.88 -15.45
CA ASN A 65 7.95 -12.78 -15.34
C ASN A 65 6.74 -12.15 -14.63
N PHE A 66 6.83 -10.88 -14.23
CA PHE A 66 5.76 -10.20 -13.52
C PHE A 66 4.59 -9.89 -14.46
N LYS A 67 3.49 -10.64 -14.33
CA LYS A 67 2.27 -10.50 -15.15
C LYS A 67 1.23 -9.55 -14.57
N MET A 68 1.67 -8.49 -13.87
CA MET A 68 0.76 -7.58 -13.13
C MET A 68 -0.18 -8.31 -12.15
N GLU A 69 0.31 -9.39 -11.54
CA GLU A 69 -0.44 -10.12 -10.53
C GLU A 69 -0.50 -9.32 -9.21
N PRO A 70 -1.58 -9.48 -8.43
CA PRO A 70 -1.70 -8.82 -7.13
C PRO A 70 -0.54 -9.19 -6.20
N VAL A 71 0.16 -8.15 -5.70
CA VAL A 71 1.36 -8.33 -4.88
C VAL A 71 1.00 -8.28 -3.41
N MET A 72 1.21 -9.41 -2.73
CA MET A 72 1.00 -9.53 -1.29
C MET A 72 2.05 -8.71 -0.50
N ILE A 73 1.61 -8.05 0.57
CA ILE A 73 2.47 -7.33 1.50
C ILE A 73 2.11 -7.62 2.96
N ILE A 74 3.14 -7.73 3.78
CA ILE A 74 3.04 -7.85 5.23
C ILE A 74 3.83 -6.71 5.89
N LEU A 75 3.12 -5.96 6.73
CA LEU A 75 3.64 -4.85 7.51
C LEU A 75 3.71 -5.27 8.98
N HIS A 76 4.91 -5.26 9.58
CA HIS A 76 5.10 -5.61 10.99
C HIS A 76 5.43 -4.37 11.82
N PHE A 77 4.78 -4.21 12.97
CA PHE A 77 4.99 -3.10 13.92
C PHE A 77 4.76 -1.72 13.30
N TRP A 78 3.74 -1.59 12.46
CA TRP A 78 3.27 -0.31 11.93
C TRP A 78 2.21 0.27 12.88
N LYS A 79 2.15 1.59 12.98
CA LYS A 79 1.25 2.29 13.89
C LYS A 79 0.19 3.05 13.10
N ILE A 80 -1.04 3.05 13.59
CA ILE A 80 -2.09 3.93 13.08
C ILE A 80 -1.81 5.34 13.59
N LEU A 81 -1.59 6.27 12.66
CA LEU A 81 -1.34 7.68 12.91
C LEU A 81 -2.08 8.51 11.85
N GLU A 82 -2.03 9.83 11.99
CA GLU A 82 -2.58 10.75 11.01
C GLU A 82 -1.48 11.30 10.11
N PHE A 83 -1.69 11.28 8.80
CA PHE A 83 -0.82 11.93 7.81
C PHE A 83 -1.69 12.75 6.87
N GLN A 84 -1.38 14.04 6.75
CA GLN A 84 -2.17 14.99 5.93
C GLN A 84 -3.68 14.94 6.23
N GLY A 85 -4.07 14.93 7.50
CA GLY A 85 -5.48 14.93 7.89
C GLY A 85 -6.19 13.58 7.80
N ASN A 86 -5.50 12.52 7.38
CA ASN A 86 -6.11 11.21 7.14
C ASN A 86 -5.47 10.11 8.01
N PRO A 87 -6.27 9.21 8.61
CA PRO A 87 -5.73 8.06 9.32
C PRO A 87 -5.01 7.13 8.34
N CYS A 88 -3.81 6.71 8.71
CA CYS A 88 -2.96 5.86 7.90
C CYS A 88 -2.03 5.01 8.78
N LEU A 89 -1.51 3.94 8.20
CA LEU A 89 -0.46 3.14 8.83
C LEU A 89 0.89 3.77 8.51
N ILE A 90 1.64 4.16 9.54
CA ILE A 90 2.97 4.74 9.41
C ILE A 90 4.01 3.83 10.08
N ASN A 91 5.18 3.71 9.47
CA ASN A 91 6.30 3.00 10.08
C ASN A 91 6.82 3.76 11.32
N VAL A 92 7.17 2.99 12.35
CA VAL A 92 7.86 3.43 13.55
C VAL A 92 9.35 3.13 13.38
N TYR A 93 10.18 4.14 13.63
CA TYR A 93 11.63 4.05 13.47
C TYR A 93 12.22 2.87 14.26
N GLY A 94 13.07 2.07 13.60
CA GLY A 94 13.84 0.99 14.22
C GLY A 94 13.14 -0.36 14.39
N CYS A 95 11.81 -0.42 14.35
CA CYS A 95 11.07 -1.67 14.59
C CYS A 95 10.19 -2.12 13.42
N SER A 96 9.70 -1.18 12.60
CA SER A 96 8.81 -1.53 11.50
C SER A 96 9.55 -2.30 10.40
N LYS A 97 8.92 -3.37 9.92
CA LYS A 97 9.43 -4.17 8.80
C LYS A 97 8.40 -4.26 7.69
N VAL A 98 8.91 -4.30 6.45
CA VAL A 98 8.12 -4.48 5.23
C VAL A 98 8.53 -5.79 4.58
N HIS A 99 7.57 -6.64 4.28
CA HIS A 99 7.79 -7.85 3.51
C HIS A 99 6.88 -7.83 2.28
N ILE A 100 7.49 -7.69 1.10
CA ILE A 100 6.80 -7.75 -0.19
C ILE A 100 6.97 -9.14 -0.74
N ASP A 101 5.84 -9.76 -1.10
CA ASP A 101 5.73 -11.13 -1.57
C ASP A 101 6.50 -12.17 -0.72
N PRO A 102 6.30 -12.21 0.61
CA PRO A 102 7.05 -13.12 1.44
C PRO A 102 6.59 -14.57 1.28
N ASN A 103 7.54 -15.49 1.30
CA ASN A 103 7.27 -16.92 1.41
C ASN A 103 7.38 -17.37 2.88
N PHE A 104 6.32 -17.15 3.67
CA PHE A 104 6.28 -17.58 5.06
C PHE A 104 5.65 -18.98 5.20
N ARG A 105 6.26 -19.84 6.03
CA ARG A 105 5.66 -21.11 6.42
C ARG A 105 4.33 -20.84 7.14
N GLY A 106 3.24 -21.39 6.61
CA GLY A 106 1.88 -21.23 7.17
C GLY A 106 1.00 -20.20 6.45
N ILE A 107 1.56 -19.41 5.53
CA ILE A 107 0.77 -18.49 4.69
C ILE A 107 0.73 -19.07 3.28
N ASN A 108 -0.43 -19.58 2.85
CA ASN A 108 -0.64 -19.97 1.46
C ASN A 108 -1.02 -18.74 0.65
N LYS A 109 -0.02 -18.14 0.00
CA LYS A 109 -0.17 -16.96 -0.85
C LYS A 109 -1.27 -17.14 -1.90
N ASN A 110 -1.32 -18.28 -2.58
CA ASN A 110 -2.30 -18.51 -3.65
C ASN A 110 -3.73 -18.46 -3.09
N ASN A 111 -3.97 -19.10 -1.95
CA ASN A 111 -5.28 -19.05 -1.29
C ASN A 111 -5.63 -17.62 -0.82
N TYR A 112 -4.63 -16.87 -0.33
CA TYR A 112 -4.86 -15.49 0.07
C TYR A 112 -5.22 -14.59 -1.10
N LEU A 113 -4.52 -14.72 -2.23
CA LEU A 113 -4.75 -13.94 -3.44
C LEU A 113 -6.08 -14.27 -4.12
N LEU A 114 -6.59 -15.50 -4.00
CA LEU A 114 -7.90 -15.88 -4.53
C LEU A 114 -9.05 -14.99 -4.01
N ASN A 115 -8.95 -14.51 -2.77
CA ASN A 115 -9.93 -13.57 -2.19
C ASN A 115 -9.96 -12.20 -2.89
N PHE A 116 -9.00 -11.91 -3.77
CA PHE A 116 -8.87 -10.65 -4.48
C PHE A 116 -9.07 -10.80 -5.99
N THR A 117 -9.23 -12.03 -6.50
CA THR A 117 -9.40 -12.33 -7.92
C THR A 117 -10.84 -12.75 -8.26
N GLY A 118 -11.78 -12.59 -7.33
CA GLY A 118 -13.16 -13.06 -7.48
C GLY A 118 -14.18 -12.07 -6.93
N SER A 119 -14.50 -11.04 -7.73
CA SER A 119 -15.79 -10.32 -7.71
C SER A 119 -15.72 -9.22 -8.79
N ASP A 120 -15.92 -9.59 -10.06
CA ASP A 120 -15.95 -8.62 -11.16
C ASP A 120 -17.31 -8.58 -11.88
N ASP A 121 -18.39 -9.17 -11.36
CA ASP A 121 -19.62 -9.34 -12.16
C ASP A 121 -20.99 -9.15 -11.48
N GLU A 122 -21.16 -8.58 -10.28
CA GLU A 122 -22.53 -8.42 -9.72
C GLU A 122 -22.75 -7.19 -8.81
N ASP A 123 -22.53 -5.94 -9.26
CA ASP A 123 -23.06 -4.77 -8.52
C ASP A 123 -23.18 -3.46 -9.36
N ASP A 124 -23.42 -3.54 -10.68
CA ASP A 124 -23.65 -2.35 -11.54
C ASP A 124 -25.11 -2.16 -12.00
N ASP A 125 -26.08 -2.84 -11.38
CA ASP A 125 -27.50 -2.59 -11.59
C ASP A 125 -28.11 -2.00 -10.32
N ILE A 126 -28.10 -0.67 -10.13
CA ILE A 126 -29.08 0.07 -9.33
C ILE A 126 -28.89 1.60 -9.48
N PHE A 127 -29.99 2.28 -9.84
CA PHE A 127 -30.27 3.73 -9.97
C PHE A 127 -29.97 4.44 -11.31
N MET A 128 -30.94 4.32 -12.23
CA MET A 128 -31.32 5.46 -13.08
C MET A 128 -32.83 5.70 -12.88
N GLU A 129 -33.17 6.57 -11.94
CA GLU A 129 -34.55 7.05 -11.77
C GLU A 129 -34.85 8.01 -12.93
N SER A 130 -35.60 7.53 -13.92
CA SER A 130 -36.10 8.34 -15.03
C SER A 130 -37.14 9.33 -14.50
N VAL A 131 -36.73 10.59 -14.39
CA VAL A 131 -37.62 11.70 -14.04
C VAL A 131 -38.46 12.07 -15.27
N GLU A 132 -39.54 11.33 -15.51
CA GLU A 132 -40.63 11.79 -16.37
C GLU A 132 -41.64 12.58 -15.54
N SER A 133 -41.70 13.89 -15.76
CA SER A 133 -42.95 14.65 -15.93
C SER A 133 -42.70 16.15 -15.85
N ASN A 134 -42.94 16.85 -16.96
CA ASN A 134 -43.56 18.17 -17.01
C ASN A 134 -43.95 18.45 -18.48
N PHE A 135 -45.14 17.97 -18.85
CA PHE A 135 -45.98 18.56 -19.90
C PHE A 135 -47.27 19.05 -19.24
#